data_AF-A0A916QW17-F1
#
_entry.id   AF-A0A916QW17-F1
#
_cell.length_a   1.000
_cell.length_b   1.000
_cell.length_c   1.000
_cell.angle_alpha   90.00
_cell.angle_beta   90.00
_cell.angle_gamma   90.00
#
_symmetry.space_group_name_H-M   'P 1'
#
loop_
_entity.id
_entity.type
_entity.pdbx_description
1 polymer ?
#
loop_
_entity_poly.entity_id
_entity_poly.type
_entity_poly.pdbx_seq_one_letter_code
_entity_poly.pdbx_strand_id
1 'polypeptide(L)'
;MHIPEFRIQTRDGRKKDGDGNPVTKKGDRHPNIINGYVVWETVQLADLVQTKKLFPEYKSMHSQVLQDVIQRVQTTMDKLCLT
;
A
#
# COMPACT_ATOMS: atom_id res chain seq x y z
N MET A 1 -2.72 -13.06 -12.45
CA MET A 1 -2.83 -11.92 -11.52
C MET A 1 -2.42 -10.67 -12.28
N HIS A 2 -3.29 -9.68 -12.44
CA HIS A 2 -2.98 -8.44 -13.16
C HIS A 2 -2.72 -7.34 -12.14
N ILE A 3 -1.45 -6.96 -11.96
CA ILE A 3 -1.06 -5.88 -11.04
C ILE A 3 -1.13 -4.55 -11.81
N PRO A 4 -1.92 -3.57 -11.36
CA PRO A 4 -1.98 -2.26 -12.01
C PRO A 4 -0.60 -1.60 -12.00
N GLU A 5 -0.19 -0.95 -13.08
CA GLU A 5 1.15 -0.31 -13.18
C GLU A 5 1.35 0.85 -12.18
N PHE A 6 0.26 1.51 -11.78
CA PHE A 6 0.28 2.62 -10.82
C PHE A 6 -0.96 2.63 -9.94
N ARG A 7 -0.85 3.21 -8.75
CA ARG A 7 -2.00 3.64 -7.94
C ARG A 7 -2.20 5.15 -8.06
N ILE A 8 -3.43 5.59 -7.86
CA ILE A 8 -3.77 7.01 -7.72
C ILE A 8 -4.04 7.31 -6.24
N GLN A 9 -3.40 8.34 -5.70
CA GLN A 9 -3.63 8.81 -4.36
C GLN A 9 -5.05 9.39 -4.25
N THR A 10 -5.87 8.85 -3.34
CA THR A 10 -7.28 9.25 -3.21
C THR A 10 -7.49 10.41 -2.24
N ARG A 11 -6.49 10.73 -1.41
CA ARG A 11 -6.49 11.80 -0.39
C ARG A 11 -5.09 12.37 -0.19
N ASP A 12 -5.02 13.59 0.30
CA ASP A 12 -3.73 14.20 0.66
C ASP A 12 -3.03 13.41 1.76
N GLY A 13 -1.71 13.32 1.65
CA GLY A 13 -0.85 12.66 2.61
C GLY A 13 -0.83 13.40 3.95
N ARG A 14 -0.72 12.64 5.03
CA ARG A 14 -0.58 13.22 6.39
C ARG A 14 0.80 13.83 6.63
N LYS A 15 1.84 13.34 5.93
CA LYS A 15 3.19 13.89 6.03
C LYS A 15 3.24 15.24 5.34
N LYS A 16 3.76 16.25 6.04
CA LYS A 16 3.93 17.62 5.54
C LYS A 16 5.41 17.93 5.29
N ASP A 17 5.67 18.80 4.32
CA ASP A 17 6.99 19.40 4.09
C ASP A 17 7.27 20.54 5.10
N GLY A 18 8.42 21.20 4.96
CA GLY A 18 8.83 22.31 5.83
C GLY A 18 7.90 23.53 5.77
N ASP A 19 7.13 23.67 4.69
CA ASP A 19 6.17 24.75 4.46
C ASP A 19 4.75 24.38 4.92
N GLY A 20 4.57 23.16 5.45
CA GLY A 20 3.28 22.67 5.95
C GLY A 20 2.35 22.12 4.86
N ASN A 21 2.82 21.96 3.63
CA ASN A 21 2.05 21.37 2.53
C ASN A 21 2.14 19.84 2.57
N PRO A 22 1.09 19.11 2.16
CA PRO A 22 1.16 17.65 2.04
C PRO A 22 2.26 17.22 1.06
N VAL A 23 3.12 16.30 1.50
CA VAL A 23 4.20 15.72 0.66
C VAL A 23 3.65 14.92 -0.52
N THR A 24 2.44 14.35 -0.36
CA THR A 24 1.70 13.67 -1.43
C THR A 24 0.31 14.26 -1.49
N LYS A 25 -0.22 14.46 -2.69
CA LYS A 25 -1.51 15.10 -2.94
C LYS A 25 -2.49 14.12 -3.56
N LYS A 26 -3.78 14.35 -3.31
CA LYS A 26 -4.84 13.64 -4.01
C LYS A 26 -4.66 13.80 -5.52
N GLY A 27 -4.69 12.69 -6.25
CA GLY A 27 -4.48 12.63 -7.69
C GLY A 27 -3.06 12.18 -8.08
N ASP A 28 -2.09 12.20 -7.17
CA ASP A 28 -0.73 11.76 -7.45
C ASP A 28 -0.70 10.29 -7.90
N ARG A 29 0.09 10.02 -8.94
CA ARG A 29 0.33 8.66 -9.45
C ARG A 29 1.59 8.11 -8.81
N HIS A 30 1.47 6.95 -8.16
CA HIS A 30 2.61 6.23 -7.61
C HIS A 30 2.78 4.90 -8.37
N PRO A 31 3.98 4.64 -8.93
CA PRO A 31 4.22 3.39 -9.66
C PRO A 31 4.18 2.21 -8.69
N ASN A 32 3.47 1.16 -9.10
CA ASN A 32 3.47 -0.14 -8.43
C ASN A 32 4.59 -1.04 -8.96
N ILE A 33 5.21 -0.68 -10.08
CA ILE A 33 6.32 -1.41 -10.70
C ILE A 33 7.42 -0.41 -11.03
N ILE A 34 8.64 -0.66 -10.52
CA ILE A 34 9.83 0.14 -10.81
C ILE A 34 10.93 -0.82 -11.25
N ASN A 35 11.50 -0.60 -12.44
CA ASN A 35 12.57 -1.44 -13.01
C ASN A 35 12.24 -2.95 -13.03
N GLY A 36 10.97 -3.31 -13.28
CA GLY A 36 10.52 -4.70 -13.29
C GLY A 36 10.25 -5.30 -11.91
N TYR A 37 10.55 -4.58 -10.83
CA TYR A 37 10.25 -4.98 -9.46
C TYR A 37 8.91 -4.42 -9.01
N VAL A 38 8.10 -5.27 -8.37
CA VAL A 38 6.83 -4.87 -7.77
C VAL A 38 7.11 -4.14 -6.46
N VAL A 39 6.58 -2.92 -6.35
CA VAL A 39 6.58 -2.14 -5.12
C VAL A 39 5.37 -2.55 -4.29
N TRP A 40 5.57 -3.59 -3.46
CA TRP A 40 4.49 -4.24 -2.73
C TRP A 40 3.72 -3.31 -1.79
N GLU A 41 4.38 -2.35 -1.16
CA GLU A 41 3.71 -1.33 -0.35
C GLU A 41 2.65 -0.56 -1.17
N THR A 42 2.98 -0.25 -2.42
CA THR A 42 2.11 0.51 -3.32
C THR A 42 0.92 -0.30 -3.79
N VAL A 43 1.17 -1.57 -4.13
CA VAL A 43 0.14 -2.55 -4.49
C VAL A 43 -0.79 -2.81 -3.30
N GLN A 44 -0.24 -3.01 -2.11
CA GLN A 44 -1.02 -3.27 -0.89
C GLN A 44 -1.96 -2.12 -0.55
N LEU A 45 -1.54 -0.87 -0.71
CA LEU A 45 -2.41 0.29 -0.47
C LEU A 45 -3.56 0.38 -1.48
N ALA A 46 -3.33 -0.02 -2.73
CA ALA A 46 -4.39 -0.13 -3.73
C ALA A 46 -5.32 -1.31 -3.43
N ASP A 47 -4.76 -2.45 -3.01
CA ASP A 47 -5.51 -3.66 -2.71
C ASP A 47 -6.34 -3.51 -1.44
N LEU A 48 -5.86 -2.79 -0.41
CA LEU A 48 -6.56 -2.58 0.85
C LEU A 48 -7.98 -2.01 0.64
N VAL A 49 -8.15 -1.15 -0.36
CA VAL A 49 -9.44 -0.56 -0.73
C VAL A 49 -10.38 -1.62 -1.31
N GLN A 50 -9.88 -2.51 -2.16
CA GLN A 50 -10.64 -3.63 -2.71
C GLN A 50 -10.91 -4.71 -1.65
N THR A 51 -9.91 -5.06 -0.83
CA THR A 51 -10.05 -6.01 0.27
C THR A 51 -11.11 -5.53 1.27
N LYS A 52 -11.14 -4.24 1.64
CA LYS A 52 -12.21 -3.68 2.51
C LYS A 52 -13.59 -3.59 1.82
N LYS A 53 -13.64 -3.68 0.49
CA LYS A 53 -14.90 -3.78 -0.26
C LYS A 53 -15.42 -5.23 -0.30
N LEU A 54 -14.51 -6.20 -0.44
CA LEU A 54 -14.79 -7.64 -0.45
C LEU A 54 -15.06 -8.21 0.95
N PHE A 55 -14.41 -7.66 1.98
CA PHE A 55 -14.53 -8.05 3.38
C PHE A 55 -14.94 -6.80 4.20
N PRO A 56 -16.24 -6.45 4.24
CA PRO A 56 -16.75 -5.27 4.93
C PRO A 56 -16.36 -5.21 6.41
N GLU A 57 -16.20 -6.36 7.05
CA GLU A 57 -15.71 -6.53 8.43
C GLU A 57 -14.33 -5.91 8.66
N TYR A 58 -13.53 -5.72 7.61
CA TYR A 58 -12.22 -5.06 7.70
C TYR A 58 -12.30 -3.53 7.67
N LYS A 59 -13.50 -2.94 7.45
CA LYS A 59 -13.68 -1.48 7.50
C LYS A 59 -13.48 -0.92 8.90
N SER A 60 -13.95 -1.63 9.93
CA SER A 60 -13.77 -1.25 11.34
C SER A 60 -12.37 -1.56 11.84
N MET A 61 -11.60 -2.38 11.11
CA MET A 61 -10.23 -2.73 11.47
C MET A 61 -9.29 -1.56 11.18
N HIS A 62 -8.51 -1.18 12.20
CA HIS A 62 -7.50 -0.14 12.07
C HIS A 62 -6.47 -0.56 11.02
N SER A 63 -6.16 0.32 10.06
CA SER A 63 -5.30 -0.02 8.91
C SER A 63 -3.91 -0.53 9.32
N GLN A 64 -3.42 -0.11 10.49
CA GLN A 64 -2.16 -0.61 11.06
C GLN A 64 -2.16 -2.12 11.28
N VAL A 65 -3.29 -2.70 11.72
CA VAL A 65 -3.39 -4.16 11.96
C VAL A 65 -3.18 -4.94 10.66
N LEU A 66 -3.77 -4.46 9.56
CA LEU A 66 -3.59 -5.06 8.24
C LEU A 66 -2.15 -4.91 7.75
N GLN A 67 -1.55 -3.74 7.96
CA GLN A 67 -0.14 -3.49 7.61
C GLN A 67 0.81 -4.40 8.39
N ASP A 68 0.59 -4.60 9.69
CA ASP A 68 1.42 -5.46 10.54
C ASP A 68 1.34 -6.94 10.12
N VAL A 69 0.13 -7.43 9.79
CA VAL A 69 -0.06 -8.80 9.30
C VAL A 69 0.72 -9.02 8.00
N ILE A 70 0.61 -8.07 7.08
CA ILE A 70 1.30 -8.12 5.79
C ILE A 70 2.83 -8.13 6.00
N GLN A 71 3.35 -7.26 6.85
CA GLN A 71 4.79 -7.19 7.14
C GLN A 71 5.33 -8.51 7.69
N ARG A 72 4.55 -9.18 8.56
CA ARG A 72 4.90 -10.50 9.09
C ARG A 72 4.92 -11.59 8.02
N VAL A 73 3.94 -11.58 7.12
CA VAL A 73 3.90 -12.51 5.98
C VAL A 73 5.11 -12.29 5.07
N GLN A 74 5.41 -11.03 4.71
CA GLN A 74 6.57 -10.68 3.89
C GLN A 74 7.87 -11.16 4.53
N THR A 75 8.07 -10.83 5.82
CA THR A 75 9.26 -11.27 6.57
C THR A 75 9.40 -12.79 6.58
N THR A 76 8.28 -13.51 6.67
CA THR A 76 8.29 -14.98 6.66
C THR A 76 8.65 -15.52 5.28
N MET A 77 8.09 -14.97 4.22
CA MET A 77 8.38 -15.38 2.85
C MET A 77 9.82 -15.05 2.45
N ASP A 78 10.33 -13.88 2.83
CA ASP A 78 11.72 -13.49 2.56
C ASP A 78 12.70 -14.46 3.24
N LYS A 79 12.40 -14.89 4.48
CA LYS A 79 13.19 -15.91 5.18
C LYS A 79 13.15 -17.27 4.50
N LEU A 80 12.01 -17.66 3.93
CA LEU A 80 11.85 -18.94 3.22
C LEU A 80 12.51 -18.93 1.83
N CYS A 81 12.63 -17.77 1.17
CA CYS A 81 13.29 -17.66 -0.13
C CYS A 81 14.82 -17.48 -0.03
N LEU A 82 15.37 -17.31 1.17
CA LEU A 82 16.82 -17.23 1.44
C LEU A 82 17.45 -18.58 1.84
N THR A 83 16.67 -19.67 1.77
CA THR A 83 17.11 -21.08 1.92
C THR A 83 16.95 -21.82 0.61
#